data_AF-A0A661ARV2-F1
#
_entry.id   AF-A0A661ARV2-F1
#
_cell.length_a   1.000
_cell.length_b   1.000
_cell.length_c   1.000
_cell.angle_alpha   90.00
_cell.angle_beta   90.00
_cell.angle_gamma   90.00
#
_symmetry.space_group_name_H-M   'P 1'
#
loop_
_entity.id
_entity.type
_entity.pdbx_description
1 polymer ?
#
loop_
_entity_poly.entity_id
_entity_poly.type
_entity_poly.pdbx_seq_one_letter_code
_entity_poly.pdbx_strand_id
1 'polypeptide(L)'
;MEKSLKEFKSRFIDLLLEVMWRQWTALGIASHVEPEDKWLIDPEALLFGVFFVRDRDKRLFEAVEKWFYKNHTLISTARMKKIEKSICNRASMHNFIRKWEDAKYIRLYYTHVISTQRENKVKEILAPVSLLHPPVLRLRLREMLGQNPRVEILIYFLYHETGNSLSIAKEVFLDQKSVYNVLEAWVKVGMLEKVGGKKKGYRINSEARKTWLKILGLNRLPSYLNWGRLYISLSIILKALETPPWNKDVYLLSSLFRDVYGEIKETAGKISTPPSPELYQGEEFFEPFSRYLIGLLEGIVGKKKKRGKI
;
A
#
# COMPACT_ATOMS: atom_id res chain seq x y z
N MET A 1 -26.16 -16.89 5.36
CA MET A 1 -24.84 -16.89 4.69
C MET A 1 -24.79 -15.93 3.50
N GLU A 2 -25.70 -16.03 2.51
CA GLU A 2 -25.72 -15.08 1.38
C GLU A 2 -25.87 -13.61 1.80
N LYS A 3 -26.73 -13.34 2.80
CA LYS A 3 -26.90 -11.99 3.38
C LYS A 3 -25.61 -11.45 4.00
N SER A 4 -24.88 -12.27 4.78
CA SER A 4 -23.62 -11.81 5.41
C SER A 4 -22.52 -11.57 4.39
N LEU A 5 -22.45 -12.36 3.31
CA LEU A 5 -21.52 -12.12 2.20
C LEU A 5 -21.82 -10.80 1.47
N LYS A 6 -23.09 -10.52 1.17
CA LYS A 6 -23.51 -9.25 0.54
C LYS A 6 -23.18 -8.04 1.43
N GLU A 7 -23.49 -8.13 2.72
CA GLU A 7 -23.18 -7.08 3.70
C GLU A 7 -21.68 -6.86 3.84
N PHE A 8 -20.89 -7.94 3.98
CA PHE A 8 -19.43 -7.88 4.01
C PHE A 8 -18.88 -7.20 2.76
N LYS A 9 -19.29 -7.64 1.57
CA LYS A 9 -18.81 -7.09 0.30
C LYS A 9 -19.06 -5.58 0.20
N SER A 10 -20.29 -5.14 0.47
CA SER A 10 -20.62 -3.71 0.43
C SER A 10 -19.75 -2.92 1.40
N ARG A 11 -19.70 -3.37 2.67
CA ARG A 11 -18.97 -2.68 3.73
C ARG A 11 -17.46 -2.63 3.46
N PHE A 12 -16.90 -3.71 2.92
CA PHE A 12 -15.50 -3.80 2.55
C PHE A 12 -15.14 -2.80 1.45
N ILE A 13 -15.95 -2.70 0.40
CA ILE A 13 -15.74 -1.76 -0.70
C ILE A 13 -15.83 -0.31 -0.21
N ASP A 14 -16.86 0.01 0.59
CA ASP A 14 -17.06 1.36 1.12
C ASP A 14 -15.88 1.82 1.97
N LEU A 15 -15.41 0.96 2.88
CA LEU A 15 -14.25 1.26 3.72
C LEU A 15 -12.95 1.35 2.93
N LEU A 16 -12.77 0.48 1.92
CA LEU A 16 -11.60 0.54 1.05
C LEU A 16 -11.54 1.86 0.27
N LEU A 17 -12.67 2.29 -0.30
CA LEU A 17 -12.79 3.58 -0.97
C LEU A 17 -12.54 4.75 -0.02
N GLU A 18 -13.05 4.68 1.21
CA GLU A 18 -12.81 5.70 2.23
C GLU A 18 -11.31 5.82 2.57
N VAL A 19 -10.60 4.70 2.76
CA VAL A 19 -9.14 4.70 2.95
C VAL A 19 -8.43 5.36 1.76
N MET A 20 -8.80 5.00 0.54
CA MET A 20 -8.19 5.57 -0.66
C MET A 20 -8.46 7.08 -0.80
N TRP A 21 -9.70 7.52 -0.56
CA TRP A 21 -10.06 8.94 -0.58
C TRP A 21 -9.28 9.77 0.43
N ARG A 22 -9.12 9.29 1.67
CA ARG A 22 -8.31 9.96 2.70
C ARG A 22 -6.87 10.15 2.22
N GLN A 23 -6.26 9.09 1.68
CA GLN A 23 -4.88 9.14 1.19
C GLN A 23 -4.74 10.09 0.00
N TRP A 24 -5.64 10.02 -0.98
CA TRP A 24 -5.62 10.91 -2.13
C TRP A 24 -5.88 12.37 -1.78
N THR A 25 -6.72 12.62 -0.76
CA THR A 25 -6.94 13.98 -0.25
C THR A 25 -5.68 14.53 0.39
N ALA A 26 -4.94 13.72 1.16
CA ALA A 26 -3.63 14.10 1.68
C ALA A 26 -2.58 14.34 0.57
N LEU A 27 -2.74 13.71 -0.59
CA LEU A 27 -1.94 13.96 -1.79
C LEU A 27 -2.43 15.16 -2.62
N GLY A 28 -3.43 15.92 -2.15
CA GLY A 28 -3.92 17.15 -2.80
C GLY A 28 -5.02 16.94 -3.85
N ILE A 29 -5.70 15.80 -3.88
CA ILE A 29 -6.96 15.69 -4.63
C ILE A 29 -8.07 16.36 -3.82
N ALA A 30 -8.80 17.30 -4.43
CA ALA A 30 -9.88 18.02 -3.76
C ALA A 30 -11.04 17.08 -3.38
N SER A 31 -11.40 17.05 -2.10
CA SER A 31 -12.48 16.23 -1.55
C SER A 31 -13.04 16.84 -0.25
N HIS A 32 -14.23 16.39 0.15
CA HIS A 32 -14.81 16.68 1.47
C HIS A 32 -14.34 15.70 2.55
N VAL A 33 -13.57 14.67 2.17
CA VAL A 33 -13.03 13.68 3.09
C VAL A 33 -11.81 14.25 3.79
N GLU A 34 -11.74 14.13 5.11
CA GLU A 34 -10.55 14.54 5.86
C GLU A 34 -9.29 13.82 5.35
N PRO A 35 -8.18 14.53 5.13
CA PRO A 35 -6.95 13.91 4.63
C PRO A 35 -6.41 12.86 5.62
N GLU A 36 -5.75 11.84 5.08
CA GLU A 36 -4.97 10.87 5.86
C GLU A 36 -3.90 11.59 6.68
N ASP A 37 -3.93 11.46 8.01
CA ASP A 37 -3.09 12.18 8.98
C ASP A 37 -2.11 11.26 9.74
N LYS A 38 -2.31 9.95 9.67
CA LYS A 38 -1.65 8.96 10.52
C LYS A 38 -0.60 8.15 9.77
N TRP A 39 -0.91 7.64 8.58
CA TRP A 39 -0.11 6.63 7.89
C TRP A 39 0.75 7.21 6.78
N LEU A 40 2.02 6.80 6.68
CA LEU A 40 2.88 7.13 5.55
C LEU A 40 2.24 6.65 4.24
N ILE A 41 2.10 7.53 3.26
CA ILE A 41 1.48 7.19 1.97
C ILE A 41 2.51 6.59 1.00
N ASP A 42 2.05 5.58 0.26
CA ASP A 42 2.79 4.96 -0.84
C ASP A 42 2.03 5.20 -2.16
N PRO A 43 2.42 6.20 -2.96
CA PRO A 43 1.63 6.62 -4.11
C PRO A 43 1.63 5.56 -5.22
N GLU A 44 2.70 4.78 -5.41
CA GLU A 44 2.70 3.65 -6.33
C GLU A 44 1.66 2.61 -5.92
N ALA A 45 1.70 2.16 -4.67
CA ALA A 45 0.75 1.17 -4.18
C ALA A 45 -0.69 1.66 -4.30
N LEU A 46 -0.93 2.94 -4.04
CA LEU A 46 -2.23 3.58 -4.11
C LEU A 46 -2.75 3.71 -5.56
N LEU A 47 -1.89 4.03 -6.53
CA LEU A 47 -2.22 4.02 -7.95
C LEU A 47 -2.71 2.64 -8.42
N PHE A 48 -2.06 1.56 -7.94
CA PHE A 48 -2.55 0.20 -8.16
C PHE A 48 -3.89 -0.03 -7.48
N GLY A 49 -4.02 0.36 -6.20
CA GLY A 49 -5.25 0.22 -5.42
C GLY A 49 -6.46 0.82 -6.11
N VAL A 50 -6.38 2.07 -6.54
CA VAL A 50 -7.50 2.76 -7.20
C VAL A 50 -7.86 2.14 -8.55
N PHE A 51 -6.86 1.66 -9.30
CA PHE A 51 -7.12 0.99 -10.58
C PHE A 51 -8.07 -0.22 -10.42
N PHE A 52 -8.06 -0.91 -9.28
CA PHE A 52 -8.94 -2.04 -8.99
C PHE A 52 -10.36 -1.63 -8.56
N VAL A 53 -10.58 -0.38 -8.16
CA VAL A 53 -11.90 0.16 -7.79
C VAL A 53 -12.45 1.17 -8.80
N ARG A 54 -11.82 1.31 -9.97
CA ARG A 54 -12.19 2.31 -11.00
C ARG A 54 -13.66 2.26 -11.44
N ASP A 55 -14.25 1.07 -11.50
CA ASP A 55 -15.65 0.88 -11.89
C ASP A 55 -16.63 1.15 -10.73
N ARG A 56 -16.12 1.28 -9.50
CA ARG A 56 -16.88 1.58 -8.29
C ARG A 56 -16.96 3.09 -8.02
N ASP A 57 -15.87 3.80 -8.27
CA ASP A 57 -15.79 5.25 -8.09
C ASP A 57 -15.02 5.91 -9.24
N LYS A 58 -15.75 6.25 -10.29
CA LYS A 58 -15.20 6.94 -11.47
C LYS A 58 -14.62 8.31 -11.13
N ARG A 59 -15.23 9.02 -10.18
CA ARG A 59 -14.79 10.35 -9.74
C ARG A 59 -13.39 10.27 -9.12
N LEU A 60 -13.18 9.30 -8.23
CA LEU A 60 -11.86 9.05 -7.66
C LEU A 60 -10.85 8.73 -8.75
N PHE A 61 -11.19 7.82 -9.65
CA PHE A 61 -10.27 7.39 -10.71
C PHE A 61 -9.85 8.54 -11.64
N GLU A 62 -10.80 9.33 -12.14
CA GLU A 62 -10.53 10.50 -12.99
C GLU A 62 -9.65 11.55 -12.28
N ALA A 63 -9.88 11.77 -10.98
CA ALA A 63 -9.07 12.68 -10.20
C ALA A 63 -7.62 12.17 -10.03
N VAL A 64 -7.46 10.86 -9.83
CA VAL A 64 -6.16 10.19 -9.74
C VAL A 64 -5.38 10.27 -11.04
N GLU A 65 -6.03 10.10 -12.19
CA GLU A 65 -5.38 10.26 -13.49
C GLU A 65 -4.82 11.67 -13.69
N LYS A 66 -5.61 12.68 -13.34
CA LYS A 66 -5.21 14.10 -13.39
C LYS A 66 -4.06 14.40 -12.44
N TRP A 67 -4.10 13.84 -11.22
CA TRP A 67 -3.01 13.96 -10.26
C TRP A 67 -1.74 13.28 -10.79
N PHE A 68 -1.85 12.07 -11.34
CA PHE A 68 -0.73 11.32 -11.88
C PHE A 68 -0.08 12.08 -13.03
N TYR A 69 -0.86 12.63 -13.96
CA TYR A 69 -0.33 13.44 -15.05
C TYR A 69 0.58 14.59 -14.57
N LYS A 70 0.20 15.32 -13.52
CA LYS A 70 1.04 16.40 -12.96
C LYS A 70 2.26 15.90 -12.17
N ASN A 71 2.13 14.78 -11.47
CA ASN A 71 3.11 14.33 -10.47
C ASN A 71 3.91 13.10 -10.90
N HIS A 72 3.81 12.67 -12.16
CA HIS A 72 4.40 11.41 -12.64
C HIS A 72 5.93 11.34 -12.45
N THR A 73 6.63 12.48 -12.45
CA THR A 73 8.08 12.57 -12.17
C THR A 73 8.45 12.11 -10.77
N LEU A 74 7.51 12.18 -9.83
CA LEU A 74 7.66 11.70 -8.46
C LEU A 74 7.33 10.22 -8.31
N ILE A 75 6.88 9.53 -9.36
CA ILE A 75 6.48 8.13 -9.31
C ILE A 75 7.59 7.22 -9.87
N SER A 76 7.95 6.21 -9.09
CA SER A 76 8.99 5.26 -9.42
C SER A 76 8.50 4.17 -10.37
N THR A 77 8.90 4.26 -11.64
CA THR A 77 8.63 3.21 -12.63
C THR A 77 9.24 1.85 -12.24
N ALA A 78 10.40 1.86 -11.58
CA ALA A 78 11.06 0.66 -11.07
C ALA A 78 10.24 -0.03 -9.98
N ARG A 79 9.67 0.74 -9.03
CA ARG A 79 8.79 0.19 -7.99
C ARG A 79 7.46 -0.26 -8.56
N MET A 80 6.86 0.52 -9.47
CA MET A 80 5.64 0.14 -10.17
C MET A 80 5.79 -1.24 -10.81
N LYS A 81 6.89 -1.47 -11.55
CA LYS A 81 7.18 -2.77 -12.18
C LYS A 81 7.32 -3.92 -11.16
N LYS A 82 7.88 -3.66 -9.97
CA LYS A 82 8.02 -4.66 -8.92
C LYS A 82 6.68 -4.97 -8.23
N ILE A 83 5.87 -3.96 -7.97
CA ILE A 83 4.51 -4.13 -7.43
C ILE A 83 3.65 -4.91 -8.43
N GLU A 84 3.67 -4.51 -9.71
CA GLU A 84 3.00 -5.20 -10.83
C GLU A 84 3.37 -6.68 -10.90
N LYS A 85 4.68 -6.98 -10.81
CA LYS A 85 5.16 -8.37 -10.77
C LYS A 85 4.65 -9.14 -9.54
N SER A 86 4.65 -8.51 -8.36
CA SER A 86 4.11 -9.13 -7.14
C SER A 86 2.62 -9.43 -7.27
N ILE A 87 1.84 -8.52 -7.86
CA ILE A 87 0.43 -8.74 -8.17
C ILE A 87 0.30 -9.94 -9.11
N CYS A 88 0.99 -9.92 -10.26
CA CYS A 88 0.89 -10.98 -11.27
C CYS A 88 1.26 -12.37 -10.71
N ASN A 89 2.30 -12.44 -9.87
CA ASN A 89 2.72 -13.69 -9.25
C ASN A 89 1.63 -14.25 -8.32
N ARG A 90 1.07 -13.43 -7.44
CA ARG A 90 0.00 -13.86 -6.51
C ARG A 90 -1.31 -14.14 -7.24
N ALA A 91 -1.63 -13.30 -8.21
CA ALA A 91 -2.74 -13.48 -9.13
C ALA A 91 -2.71 -14.86 -9.79
N SER A 92 -1.56 -15.26 -10.32
CA SER A 92 -1.41 -16.53 -11.04
C SER A 92 -1.67 -17.77 -10.17
N MET A 93 -1.66 -17.63 -8.85
CA MET A 93 -2.00 -18.70 -7.91
C MET A 93 -3.50 -18.98 -7.83
N HIS A 94 -4.35 -18.09 -8.34
CA HIS A 94 -5.81 -18.24 -8.30
C HIS A 94 -6.45 -18.20 -9.68
N ASN A 95 -7.20 -19.25 -10.03
CA ASN A 95 -7.75 -19.46 -11.39
C ASN A 95 -8.67 -18.35 -11.90
N PHE A 96 -9.38 -17.64 -11.02
CA PHE A 96 -10.27 -16.52 -11.41
C PHE A 96 -9.51 -15.28 -11.88
N ILE A 97 -8.20 -15.23 -11.61
CA ILE A 97 -7.33 -14.11 -11.97
C ILE A 97 -6.58 -14.38 -13.29
N ARG A 98 -6.68 -15.59 -13.88
CA ARG A 98 -6.10 -15.87 -15.22
C ARG A 98 -6.69 -15.00 -16.35
N LYS A 99 -7.86 -14.38 -16.14
CA LYS A 99 -8.46 -13.37 -17.05
C LYS A 99 -8.09 -11.92 -16.71
N TRP A 100 -7.20 -11.70 -15.73
CA TRP A 100 -6.80 -10.37 -15.26
C TRP A 100 -5.70 -9.78 -16.15
N GLU A 101 -5.98 -9.70 -17.44
CA GLU A 101 -5.09 -9.10 -18.44
C GLU A 101 -4.71 -7.68 -18.02
N ASP A 102 -5.65 -6.93 -17.44
CA ASP A 102 -5.50 -5.58 -16.90
C ASP A 102 -4.32 -5.37 -15.93
N ALA A 103 -3.96 -6.35 -15.09
CA ALA A 103 -2.91 -6.15 -14.08
C ALA A 103 -1.52 -5.95 -14.71
N LYS A 104 -1.27 -6.54 -15.89
CA LYS A 104 -0.05 -6.34 -16.68
C LYS A 104 0.01 -4.98 -17.39
N TYR A 105 -1.12 -4.27 -17.44
CA TYR A 105 -1.25 -3.03 -18.18
C TYR A 105 -1.39 -1.80 -17.28
N ILE A 106 -1.44 -1.91 -15.95
CA ILE A 106 -1.60 -0.73 -15.06
C ILE A 106 -0.48 0.29 -15.29
N ARG A 107 0.77 -0.17 -15.37
CA ARG A 107 1.90 0.72 -15.68
C ARG A 107 1.81 1.30 -17.10
N LEU A 108 1.35 0.50 -18.08
CA LEU A 108 1.18 0.94 -19.47
C LEU A 108 0.03 1.95 -19.61
N TYR A 109 -1.05 1.75 -18.87
CA TYR A 109 -2.18 2.65 -18.72
C TYR A 109 -1.70 4.02 -18.26
N TYR A 110 -1.00 4.08 -17.12
CA TYR A 110 -0.47 5.34 -16.62
C TYR A 110 0.58 5.95 -17.55
N THR A 111 1.36 5.15 -18.27
CA THR A 111 2.26 5.65 -19.33
C THR A 111 1.47 6.33 -20.46
N HIS A 112 0.32 5.76 -20.84
CA HIS A 112 -0.58 6.33 -21.85
C HIS A 112 -1.30 7.59 -21.37
N VAL A 113 -1.65 7.68 -20.08
CA VAL A 113 -2.20 8.89 -19.47
C VAL A 113 -1.26 10.09 -19.67
N ILE A 114 0.05 9.87 -19.53
CA ILE A 114 1.06 10.92 -19.76
C ILE A 114 1.05 11.37 -21.23
N SER A 115 0.93 10.44 -22.18
CA SER A 115 1.03 10.77 -23.61
C SER A 115 -0.24 11.39 -24.21
N THR A 116 -1.38 11.36 -23.52
CA THR A 116 -2.69 11.74 -24.08
C THR A 116 -3.35 12.95 -23.41
N GLN A 117 -2.98 13.28 -22.16
CA GLN A 117 -3.58 14.39 -21.42
C GLN A 117 -3.00 15.75 -21.87
N ARG A 118 -3.86 16.77 -21.93
CA ARG A 118 -3.50 18.17 -22.24
C ARG A 118 -3.59 19.03 -20.97
N GLU A 119 -2.57 19.84 -20.68
CA GLU A 119 -2.40 20.64 -19.45
C GLU A 119 -3.63 21.46 -19.02
N ASN A 120 -4.44 21.93 -19.98
CA ASN A 120 -5.55 22.86 -19.72
C ASN A 120 -6.73 22.28 -18.90
N LYS A 121 -6.87 20.95 -18.75
CA LYS A 121 -7.99 20.31 -18.00
C LYS A 121 -7.70 20.02 -16.51
N VAL A 122 -6.53 20.42 -16.01
CA VAL A 122 -5.98 19.86 -14.75
C VAL A 122 -6.03 20.84 -13.56
N LYS A 123 -6.43 22.10 -13.77
CA LYS A 123 -6.38 23.14 -12.72
C LYS A 123 -7.52 23.06 -11.69
N GLU A 124 -8.66 22.45 -12.02
CA GLU A 124 -9.86 22.49 -11.15
C GLU A 124 -9.93 21.41 -10.06
N ILE A 125 -9.11 20.34 -10.11
CA ILE A 125 -9.25 19.16 -9.22
C ILE A 125 -8.16 19.06 -8.16
N LEU A 126 -7.08 19.84 -8.28
CA LEU A 126 -5.91 19.71 -7.42
C LEU A 126 -5.85 20.86 -6.41
N ALA A 127 -5.99 20.50 -5.14
CA ALA A 127 -5.64 21.35 -4.02
C ALA A 127 -4.10 21.41 -3.87
N PRO A 128 -3.55 22.49 -3.29
CA PRO A 128 -2.13 22.55 -3.00
C PRO A 128 -1.71 21.42 -2.05
N VAL A 129 -0.68 20.66 -2.44
CA VAL A 129 -0.11 19.61 -1.59
C VAL A 129 0.74 20.26 -0.50
N SER A 130 0.37 20.08 0.76
CA SER A 130 1.27 20.41 1.86
C SER A 130 2.35 19.35 1.96
N LEU A 131 3.51 19.58 1.33
CA LEU A 131 4.66 18.66 1.41
C LEU A 131 5.21 18.50 2.83
N LEU A 132 4.83 19.39 3.76
CA LEU A 132 5.16 19.27 5.18
C LEU A 132 4.19 18.36 5.95
N HIS A 133 3.08 17.95 5.33
CA HIS A 133 2.14 17.02 5.93
C HIS A 133 2.82 15.65 6.15
N PRO A 134 2.88 15.12 7.39
CA PRO A 134 3.73 13.96 7.69
C PRO A 134 3.45 12.72 6.82
N PRO A 135 2.19 12.34 6.51
CA PRO A 135 1.85 11.23 5.61
C PRO A 135 2.45 11.33 4.20
N VAL A 136 2.77 12.55 3.73
CA VAL A 136 3.32 12.83 2.39
C VAL A 136 4.86 12.76 2.38
N LEU A 137 5.50 12.35 3.48
CA LEU A 137 6.96 12.29 3.64
C LEU A 137 7.68 11.60 2.47
N ARG A 138 7.12 10.55 1.88
CA ARG A 138 7.74 9.89 0.71
C ARG A 138 7.89 10.83 -0.47
N LEU A 139 6.85 11.60 -0.81
CA LEU A 139 6.92 12.57 -1.90
C LEU A 139 7.86 13.73 -1.55
N ARG A 140 7.81 14.24 -0.31
CA ARG A 140 8.73 15.27 0.16
C ARG A 140 10.19 14.84 -0.01
N LEU A 141 10.53 13.61 0.34
CA LEU A 141 11.89 13.08 0.17
C LEU A 141 12.29 12.97 -1.31
N ARG A 142 11.35 12.63 -2.20
CA ARG A 142 11.61 12.55 -3.65
C ARG A 142 11.78 13.90 -4.30
N GLU A 143 11.04 14.91 -3.83
CA GLU A 143 11.26 16.31 -4.22
C GLU A 143 12.66 16.78 -3.77
N MET A 144 13.06 16.46 -2.54
CA MET A 144 14.34 16.92 -1.98
C MET A 144 15.57 16.19 -2.55
N LEU A 145 15.48 14.87 -2.73
CA LEU A 145 16.64 14.00 -3.03
C LEU A 145 16.57 13.40 -4.44
N GLY A 146 15.51 13.71 -5.19
CA GLY A 146 15.17 13.06 -6.45
C GLY A 146 14.50 11.70 -6.25
N GLN A 147 13.80 11.24 -7.30
CA GLN A 147 13.26 9.89 -7.35
C GLN A 147 14.40 8.89 -7.56
N ASN A 148 14.79 8.15 -6.52
CA ASN A 148 15.84 7.13 -6.62
C ASN A 148 15.78 6.10 -5.47
N PRO A 149 16.53 4.97 -5.56
CA PRO A 149 16.54 3.92 -4.55
C PRO A 149 16.92 4.37 -3.13
N ARG A 150 17.75 5.42 -2.99
CA ARG A 150 18.21 5.91 -1.68
C ARG A 150 17.05 6.44 -0.83
N VAL A 151 16.05 7.06 -1.45
CA VAL A 151 14.85 7.56 -0.74
C VAL A 151 14.09 6.41 -0.08
N GLU A 152 13.87 5.32 -0.82
CA GLU A 152 13.12 4.17 -0.31
C GLU A 152 13.86 3.43 0.80
N ILE A 153 15.19 3.34 0.66
CA ILE A 153 16.07 2.73 1.66
C ILE A 153 16.19 3.62 2.90
N LEU A 154 16.19 4.95 2.76
CA LEU A 154 16.09 5.87 3.89
C LEU A 154 14.79 5.65 4.65
N ILE A 155 13.65 5.65 3.93
CA ILE A 155 12.33 5.38 4.53
C ILE A 155 12.35 4.04 5.26
N TYR A 156 12.91 2.99 4.67
CA TYR A 156 13.05 1.69 5.35
C TYR A 156 13.76 1.84 6.70
N PHE A 157 14.93 2.48 6.76
CA PHE A 157 15.68 2.63 8.01
C PHE A 157 15.06 3.63 9.02
N LEU A 158 14.12 4.48 8.59
CA LEU A 158 13.31 5.28 9.51
C LEU A 158 12.30 4.41 10.29
N TYR A 159 11.91 3.24 9.78
CA TYR A 159 10.90 2.37 10.40
C TYR A 159 11.42 1.00 10.83
N HIS A 160 12.56 0.56 10.31
CA HIS A 160 13.14 -0.74 10.57
C HIS A 160 14.57 -0.59 11.13
N GLU A 161 14.90 -1.39 12.14
CA GLU A 161 16.23 -1.34 12.77
C GLU A 161 17.31 -1.99 11.90
N THR A 162 17.00 -3.12 11.30
CA THR A 162 17.95 -3.98 10.59
C THR A 162 17.30 -4.64 9.39
N GLY A 163 18.06 -4.85 8.32
CA GLY A 163 17.62 -5.65 7.18
C GLY A 163 18.78 -6.08 6.29
N ASN A 164 18.64 -7.20 5.59
CA ASN A 164 19.58 -7.57 4.52
C ASN A 164 19.06 -7.05 3.16
N SER A 165 19.92 -7.10 2.13
CA SER A 165 19.56 -6.55 0.81
C SER A 165 18.29 -7.19 0.22
N LEU A 166 18.07 -8.49 0.45
CA LEU A 166 16.89 -9.20 -0.04
C LEU A 166 15.62 -8.78 0.71
N SER A 167 15.67 -8.75 2.04
CA SER A 167 14.50 -8.38 2.86
C SER A 167 14.10 -6.93 2.62
N ILE A 168 15.07 -6.02 2.49
CA ILE A 168 14.84 -4.61 2.17
C ILE A 168 14.22 -4.49 0.78
N ALA A 169 14.81 -5.13 -0.24
CA ALA A 169 14.30 -5.06 -1.61
C ALA A 169 12.85 -5.55 -1.74
N LYS A 170 12.49 -6.62 -1.01
CA LYS A 170 11.11 -7.11 -0.93
C LYS A 170 10.19 -6.11 -0.22
N GLU A 171 10.65 -5.48 0.85
CA GLU A 171 9.86 -4.52 1.63
C GLU A 171 9.50 -3.28 0.83
N VAL A 172 10.47 -2.70 0.12
CA VAL A 172 10.31 -1.42 -0.59
C VAL A 172 10.00 -1.55 -2.09
N PHE A 173 9.84 -2.79 -2.58
CA PHE A 173 9.58 -3.11 -3.99
C PHE A 173 10.68 -2.62 -4.95
N LEU A 174 11.95 -2.92 -4.64
CA LEU A 174 13.10 -2.63 -5.51
C LEU A 174 13.81 -3.90 -5.96
N ASP A 175 14.80 -3.79 -6.84
CA ASP A 175 15.70 -4.90 -7.12
C ASP A 175 16.80 -5.00 -6.06
N GLN A 176 17.20 -6.23 -5.75
CA GLN A 176 18.17 -6.51 -4.70
C GLN A 176 19.56 -5.91 -5.00
N LYS A 177 19.97 -5.84 -6.27
CA LYS A 177 21.30 -5.33 -6.66
C LYS A 177 21.39 -3.83 -6.42
N SER A 178 20.37 -3.08 -6.81
CA SER A 178 20.26 -1.64 -6.54
C SER A 178 20.27 -1.34 -5.05
N VAL A 179 19.50 -2.11 -4.27
CA VAL A 179 19.51 -2.00 -2.81
C VAL A 179 20.89 -2.28 -2.24
N TYR A 180 21.51 -3.40 -2.61
CA TYR A 180 22.86 -3.76 -2.17
C TYR A 180 23.89 -2.66 -2.46
N ASN A 181 23.87 -2.10 -3.67
CA ASN A 181 24.81 -1.04 -4.06
C ASN A 181 24.68 0.21 -3.18
N VAL A 182 23.45 0.63 -2.84
CA VAL A 182 23.21 1.75 -1.93
C VAL A 182 23.68 1.41 -0.52
N LEU A 183 23.37 0.21 -0.03
CA LEU A 183 23.76 -0.22 1.31
C LEU A 183 25.29 -0.23 1.47
N GLU A 184 26.03 -0.77 0.50
CA GLU A 184 27.50 -0.75 0.53
C GLU A 184 28.06 0.68 0.44
N ALA A 185 27.47 1.55 -0.38
CA ALA A 185 27.88 2.95 -0.46
C ALA A 185 27.67 3.67 0.88
N TRP A 186 26.56 3.41 1.57
CA TRP A 186 26.27 4.02 2.88
C TRP A 186 27.09 3.44 4.02
N VAL A 187 27.54 2.18 3.93
CA VAL A 187 28.53 1.63 4.85
C VAL A 187 29.87 2.35 4.71
N LYS A 188 30.33 2.61 3.48
CA LYS A 188 31.61 3.29 3.22
C LYS A 188 31.68 4.70 3.84
N VAL A 189 30.56 5.40 3.93
CA VAL A 189 30.48 6.76 4.51
C VAL A 189 30.00 6.76 5.97
N GLY A 190 29.91 5.60 6.62
CA GLY A 190 29.53 5.48 8.04
C GLY A 190 28.06 5.75 8.35
N MET A 191 27.19 5.88 7.34
CA MET A 191 25.75 6.04 7.55
C MET A 191 25.09 4.72 8.00
N LEU A 192 25.60 3.59 7.51
CA LEU A 192 25.18 2.25 7.91
C LEU A 192 26.34 1.44 8.49
N GLU A 193 26.01 0.44 9.29
CA GLU A 193 26.93 -0.55 9.82
C GLU A 193 26.49 -1.95 9.40
N LYS A 194 27.47 -2.85 9.14
CA LYS A 194 27.19 -4.27 8.91
C LYS A 194 27.01 -4.97 10.25
N VAL A 195 25.92 -5.73 10.39
CA VAL A 195 25.58 -6.46 11.62
C VAL A 195 25.62 -7.96 11.35
N GLY A 196 26.33 -8.71 12.21
CA GLY A 196 26.43 -10.16 12.19
C GLY A 196 25.40 -10.89 13.08
N GLY A 197 25.50 -12.22 13.18
CA GLY A 197 24.67 -13.05 14.06
C GLY A 197 23.24 -13.27 13.57
N LYS A 198 22.27 -13.45 14.49
CA LYS A 198 20.85 -13.73 14.18
C LYS A 198 20.15 -12.61 13.41
N LYS A 199 20.59 -11.35 13.55
CA LYS A 199 20.09 -10.18 12.80
C LYS A 199 21.09 -9.77 11.69
N LYS A 200 21.49 -10.72 10.84
CA LYS A 200 22.45 -10.48 9.75
C LYS A 200 21.92 -9.43 8.76
N GLY A 201 22.73 -8.40 8.47
CA GLY A 201 22.40 -7.38 7.48
C GLY A 201 23.04 -6.03 7.77
N TYR A 202 22.26 -4.97 7.59
CA TYR A 202 22.67 -3.58 7.73
C TYR A 202 21.80 -2.89 8.77
N ARG A 203 22.37 -1.93 9.48
CA ARG A 203 21.70 -1.07 10.47
C ARG A 203 22.08 0.39 10.22
N ILE A 204 21.15 1.31 10.40
CA ILE A 204 21.47 2.74 10.40
C ILE A 204 22.19 3.15 11.67
N ASN A 205 23.29 3.89 11.54
CA ASN A 205 23.99 4.45 12.67
C ASN A 205 23.06 5.39 13.46
N SER A 206 23.11 5.36 14.79
CA SER A 206 22.18 6.13 15.64
C SER A 206 22.30 7.64 15.44
N GLU A 207 23.52 8.16 15.27
CA GLU A 207 23.76 9.59 15.04
C GLU A 207 23.33 10.00 13.63
N ALA A 208 23.57 9.15 12.62
CA ALA A 208 23.05 9.38 11.28
C ALA A 208 21.52 9.44 11.29
N ARG A 209 20.84 8.54 12.01
CA ARG A 209 19.38 8.54 12.14
C ARG A 209 18.86 9.81 12.80
N LYS A 210 19.46 10.23 13.93
CA LYS A 210 19.10 11.49 14.62
C LYS A 210 19.27 12.69 13.69
N THR A 211 20.37 12.74 12.94
CA THR A 211 20.66 13.81 11.97
C THR A 211 19.57 13.88 10.90
N TRP A 212 19.19 12.76 10.30
CA TRP A 212 18.12 12.72 9.30
C TRP A 212 16.77 13.15 9.87
N LEU A 213 16.39 12.71 11.08
CA LEU A 213 15.15 13.16 11.72
C LEU A 213 15.12 14.68 11.93
N LYS A 214 16.27 15.27 12.33
CA LYS A 214 16.43 16.71 12.48
C LYS A 214 16.33 17.45 11.14
N ILE A 215 17.01 16.97 10.09
CA ILE A 215 16.95 17.55 8.73
C ILE A 215 15.51 17.57 8.20
N LEU A 216 14.75 16.49 8.46
CA LEU A 216 13.36 16.39 8.00
C LEU A 216 12.40 17.25 8.83
N GLY A 217 12.85 17.81 9.96
CA GLY A 217 12.02 18.58 10.88
C GLY A 217 10.86 17.75 11.44
N LEU A 218 11.05 16.43 11.60
CA LEU A 218 9.99 15.53 12.02
C LEU A 218 10.04 15.33 13.53
N ASN A 219 9.11 15.97 14.24
CA ASN A 219 8.89 15.72 15.67
C ASN A 219 8.32 14.32 15.93
N ARG A 220 7.58 13.78 14.95
CA ARG A 220 7.03 12.43 14.97
C ARG A 220 6.93 11.90 13.55
N LEU A 221 7.36 10.65 13.35
CA LEU A 221 7.14 9.95 12.09
C LEU A 221 5.66 9.56 11.96
N PRO A 222 5.05 9.65 10.76
CA PRO A 222 3.76 9.00 10.53
C PRO A 222 3.92 7.49 10.78
N SER A 223 2.82 6.82 11.12
CA SER A 223 2.82 5.37 11.28
C SER A 223 3.14 4.68 9.94
N TYR A 224 3.91 3.60 9.98
CA TYR A 224 4.25 2.84 8.79
C TYR A 224 3.36 1.62 8.63
N LEU A 225 2.88 1.44 7.40
CA LEU A 225 2.19 0.25 6.93
C LEU A 225 2.74 -0.06 5.53
N ASN A 226 3.01 -1.33 5.25
CA ASN A 226 3.41 -1.72 3.90
C ASN A 226 2.18 -1.72 2.97
N TRP A 227 1.80 -0.53 2.51
CA TRP A 227 0.66 -0.32 1.62
C TRP A 227 0.74 -1.13 0.34
N GLY A 228 1.93 -1.36 -0.20
CA GLY A 228 2.12 -2.25 -1.35
C GLY A 228 1.61 -3.65 -1.06
N ARG A 229 2.08 -4.29 0.01
CA ARG A 229 1.62 -5.64 0.37
C ARG A 229 0.13 -5.66 0.72
N LEU A 230 -0.35 -4.67 1.46
CA LEU A 230 -1.75 -4.60 1.87
C LEU A 230 -2.68 -4.42 0.68
N TYR A 231 -2.45 -3.45 -0.20
CA TYR A 231 -3.31 -3.21 -1.36
C TYR A 231 -3.30 -4.39 -2.34
N ILE A 232 -2.19 -5.11 -2.47
CA ILE A 232 -2.16 -6.35 -3.26
C ILE A 232 -3.09 -7.40 -2.67
N SER A 233 -3.02 -7.65 -1.35
CA SER A 233 -3.90 -8.64 -0.72
C SER A 233 -5.37 -8.21 -0.76
N LEU A 234 -5.66 -6.92 -0.53
CA LEU A 234 -7.01 -6.36 -0.62
C LEU A 234 -7.58 -6.38 -2.04
N SER A 235 -6.76 -6.15 -3.08
CA SER A 235 -7.21 -6.20 -4.47
C SER A 235 -7.54 -7.61 -4.94
N ILE A 236 -6.78 -8.62 -4.47
CA ILE A 236 -7.09 -10.03 -4.70
C ILE A 236 -8.44 -10.39 -4.07
N ILE A 237 -8.68 -9.98 -2.81
CA ILE A 237 -9.97 -10.19 -2.12
C ILE A 237 -11.10 -9.49 -2.89
N LEU A 238 -10.92 -8.21 -3.23
CA LEU A 238 -11.90 -7.46 -4.01
C LEU A 238 -12.26 -8.18 -5.31
N LYS A 239 -11.25 -8.63 -6.06
CA LYS A 239 -11.46 -9.31 -7.33
C LYS A 239 -12.23 -10.62 -7.15
N ALA A 240 -11.95 -11.38 -6.08
CA ALA A 240 -12.69 -12.58 -5.76
C ALA A 240 -14.17 -12.28 -5.45
N LEU A 241 -14.43 -11.24 -4.65
CA LEU A 241 -15.79 -10.78 -4.34
C LEU A 241 -16.58 -10.31 -5.56
N GLU A 242 -15.92 -10.04 -6.67
CA GLU A 242 -16.53 -9.60 -7.93
C GLU A 242 -16.66 -10.70 -8.99
N THR A 243 -15.91 -11.79 -8.87
CA THR A 243 -15.76 -12.77 -9.95
C THR A 243 -16.56 -14.04 -9.66
N PRO A 244 -17.49 -14.48 -10.52
CA PRO A 244 -18.10 -15.79 -10.40
C PRO A 244 -17.08 -16.94 -10.59
N PRO A 245 -17.22 -18.09 -9.90
CA PRO A 245 -18.22 -18.37 -8.87
C PRO A 245 -17.89 -17.81 -7.47
N TRP A 246 -16.68 -17.30 -7.25
CA TRP A 246 -16.16 -16.81 -5.96
C TRP A 246 -17.06 -15.80 -5.26
N ASN A 247 -17.71 -14.92 -6.03
CA ASN A 247 -18.60 -13.89 -5.49
C ASN A 247 -19.87 -14.42 -4.82
N LYS A 248 -20.13 -15.73 -4.86
CA LYS A 248 -21.27 -16.40 -4.23
C LYS A 248 -20.86 -17.62 -3.38
N ASP A 249 -19.58 -17.98 -3.37
CA ASP A 249 -19.09 -19.23 -2.78
C ASP A 249 -18.21 -18.95 -1.56
N VAL A 250 -18.75 -19.23 -0.37
CA VAL A 250 -18.11 -18.94 0.91
C VAL A 250 -16.94 -19.88 1.20
N TYR A 251 -17.00 -21.12 0.73
CA TYR A 251 -15.88 -22.05 0.81
C TYR A 251 -14.68 -21.54 0.03
N LEU A 252 -14.89 -21.12 -1.23
CA LEU A 252 -13.83 -20.54 -2.05
C LEU A 252 -13.24 -19.29 -1.41
N LEU A 253 -14.07 -18.39 -0.88
CA LEU A 253 -13.60 -17.19 -0.18
C LEU A 253 -12.83 -17.53 1.11
N SER A 254 -13.26 -18.55 1.86
CA SER A 254 -12.54 -19.02 3.05
C SER A 254 -11.17 -19.58 2.70
N SER A 255 -11.06 -20.34 1.60
CA SER A 255 -9.77 -20.81 1.09
C SER A 255 -8.88 -19.63 0.71
N LEU A 256 -9.40 -18.64 -0.02
CA LEU A 256 -8.65 -17.44 -0.36
C LEU A 256 -8.16 -16.69 0.88
N PHE A 257 -9.01 -16.55 1.89
CA PHE A 257 -8.64 -15.88 3.14
C PHE A 257 -7.47 -16.57 3.83
N ARG A 258 -7.38 -17.90 3.76
CA ARG A 258 -6.22 -18.66 4.27
C ARG A 258 -4.97 -18.35 3.46
N ASP A 259 -5.09 -18.27 2.14
CA ASP A 259 -3.97 -18.00 1.25
C ASP A 259 -3.37 -16.60 1.51
N VAL A 260 -4.21 -15.60 1.77
CA VAL A 260 -3.75 -14.22 2.06
C VAL A 260 -3.48 -13.94 3.54
N TYR A 261 -3.83 -14.86 4.45
CA TYR A 261 -3.75 -14.67 5.91
C TYR A 261 -2.33 -14.29 6.35
N GLY A 262 -1.31 -15.04 5.92
CA GLY A 262 0.07 -14.82 6.35
C GLY A 262 0.58 -13.42 6.01
N GLU A 263 0.23 -12.93 4.82
CA GLU A 263 0.66 -11.62 4.33
C GLU A 263 -0.06 -10.47 5.05
N ILE A 264 -1.37 -10.63 5.27
CA ILE A 264 -2.16 -9.65 6.01
C ILE A 264 -1.71 -9.61 7.47
N LYS A 265 -1.42 -10.75 8.08
CA LYS A 265 -0.84 -10.84 9.43
C LYS A 265 0.50 -10.14 9.53
N GLU A 266 1.42 -10.39 8.59
CA GLU A 266 2.74 -9.74 8.59
C GLU A 266 2.63 -8.21 8.40
N THR A 267 1.71 -7.78 7.54
CA THR A 267 1.57 -6.37 7.16
C THR A 267 0.80 -5.56 8.21
N ALA A 268 -0.32 -6.09 8.70
CA ALA A 268 -1.30 -5.36 9.50
C ALA A 268 -1.54 -5.95 10.90
N GLY A 269 -0.85 -7.04 11.27
CA GLY A 269 -1.00 -7.71 12.56
C GLY A 269 -0.74 -6.83 13.78
N LYS A 270 0.08 -5.78 13.64
CA LYS A 270 0.32 -4.79 14.69
C LYS A 270 -0.86 -3.85 14.92
N ILE A 271 -1.75 -3.69 13.94
CA ILE A 271 -2.96 -2.87 14.04
C ILE A 271 -4.06 -3.69 14.72
N SER A 272 -4.26 -4.90 14.22
CA SER A 272 -5.20 -5.87 14.78
C SER A 272 -4.69 -7.27 14.46
N THR A 273 -4.80 -8.17 15.43
CA THR A 273 -4.43 -9.58 15.27
C THR A 273 -5.52 -10.32 14.49
N PRO A 274 -5.20 -10.97 13.35
CA PRO A 274 -6.19 -11.77 12.62
C PRO A 274 -6.52 -13.08 13.36
N PRO A 275 -7.74 -13.61 13.19
CA PRO A 275 -8.12 -14.91 13.75
C PRO A 275 -7.29 -16.03 13.12
N SER A 276 -6.81 -16.98 13.94
CA SER A 276 -5.98 -18.07 13.44
C SER A 276 -6.80 -19.02 12.56
N PRO A 277 -6.38 -19.31 11.32
CA PRO A 277 -7.13 -20.18 10.42
C PRO A 277 -7.34 -21.59 10.95
N GLU A 278 -6.40 -22.10 11.75
CA GLU A 278 -6.39 -23.47 12.28
C GLU A 278 -7.56 -23.73 13.27
N LEU A 279 -8.20 -22.67 13.77
CA LEU A 279 -9.31 -22.73 14.71
C LEU A 279 -10.69 -22.89 14.04
N TYR A 280 -10.76 -22.85 12.71
CA TYR A 280 -12.02 -22.82 11.96
C TYR A 280 -11.95 -23.84 10.81
N GLN A 281 -12.99 -24.64 10.60
CA GLN A 281 -13.02 -25.65 9.54
C GLN A 281 -13.74 -25.14 8.29
N GLY A 282 -13.19 -25.40 7.11
CA GLY A 282 -13.83 -25.05 5.83
C GLY A 282 -14.32 -23.60 5.76
N GLU A 283 -15.64 -23.45 5.58
CA GLU A 283 -16.37 -22.17 5.45
C GLU A 283 -16.44 -21.35 6.74
N GLU A 284 -16.22 -21.95 7.90
CA GLU A 284 -16.34 -21.29 9.21
C GLU A 284 -15.32 -20.16 9.38
N PHE A 285 -14.26 -20.16 8.57
CA PHE A 285 -13.23 -19.11 8.59
C PHE A 285 -13.67 -17.81 7.93
N PHE A 286 -14.70 -17.84 7.07
CA PHE A 286 -15.17 -16.67 6.34
C PHE A 286 -15.57 -15.53 7.28
N GLU A 287 -16.50 -15.81 8.20
CA GLU A 287 -17.08 -14.80 9.08
C GLU A 287 -16.05 -14.13 10.02
N PRO A 288 -15.22 -14.86 10.79
CA PRO A 288 -14.24 -14.25 11.67
C PRO A 288 -13.20 -13.42 10.90
N PHE A 289 -12.76 -13.90 9.73
CA PHE A 289 -11.79 -13.16 8.92
C PHE A 289 -12.42 -11.95 8.22
N SER A 290 -13.67 -12.05 7.75
CA SER A 290 -14.43 -10.91 7.20
C SER A 290 -14.58 -9.79 8.23
N ARG A 291 -14.99 -10.13 9.46
CA ARG A 291 -15.07 -9.16 10.58
C ARG A 291 -13.72 -8.53 10.89
N TYR A 292 -12.65 -9.33 10.84
CA TYR A 292 -11.30 -8.82 11.00
C TYR A 292 -10.93 -7.81 9.90
N LEU A 293 -11.20 -8.10 8.63
CA LEU A 293 -10.91 -7.19 7.52
C LEU A 293 -11.66 -5.86 7.64
N ILE A 294 -12.95 -5.91 8.01
CA ILE A 294 -13.74 -4.70 8.29
C ILE A 294 -13.12 -3.91 9.44
N GLY A 295 -12.82 -4.56 10.57
CA GLY A 295 -12.21 -3.91 11.73
C GLY A 295 -10.83 -3.35 11.46
N LEU A 296 -10.04 -4.00 10.59
CA LEU A 296 -8.75 -3.51 10.12
C LEU A 296 -8.92 -2.21 9.34
N LEU A 297 -9.81 -2.16 8.35
CA LEU A 297 -10.05 -0.96 7.55
C LEU A 297 -10.64 0.18 8.40
N GLU A 298 -11.55 -0.11 9.32
CA GLU A 298 -12.06 0.88 10.29
C GLU A 298 -10.95 1.45 11.18
N GLY A 299 -10.04 0.60 11.66
CA GLY A 299 -8.88 1.00 12.45
C GLY A 299 -7.86 1.83 11.67
N ILE A 300 -7.78 1.62 10.35
CA ILE A 300 -6.98 2.45 9.44
C ILE A 300 -7.62 3.83 9.28
N VAL A 301 -8.92 3.90 8.99
CA VAL A 301 -9.69 5.16 8.85
C VAL A 301 -9.71 5.99 10.14
N GLY A 302 -9.50 5.36 11.30
CA GLY A 302 -9.57 6.03 12.60
C GLY A 302 -10.99 6.07 13.17
N LYS A 303 -11.94 5.32 12.58
CA LYS A 303 -13.25 5.07 13.18
C LYS A 303 -13.04 4.17 14.39
N LYS A 304 -12.92 4.76 15.60
CA LYS A 304 -13.03 3.98 16.84
C LYS A 304 -14.32 3.17 16.75
N LYS A 305 -14.26 1.86 17.06
CA LYS A 305 -15.46 1.10 17.42
C LYS A 305 -16.22 1.95 18.43
N LYS A 306 -17.37 2.53 18.04
CA LYS A 306 -18.42 2.76 19.02
C LYS A 306 -18.60 1.38 19.63
N ARG A 307 -18.22 1.19 20.89
CA ARG A 307 -18.56 0.00 21.67
C ARG A 307 -20.09 -0.01 21.75
N GLY A 308 -20.74 -0.48 20.69
CA GLY A 308 -22.13 -0.89 20.73
C GLY A 308 -22.15 -2.09 21.67
N LYS A 309 -22.84 -1.92 22.79
CA LYS A 309 -23.27 -3.01 23.64
C LYS A 309 -23.94 -4.05 22.74
N ILE A 310 -23.37 -5.26 22.68
CA ILE A 310 -24.15 -6.46 22.45
C ILE A 310 -24.78 -6.79 23.80
#